data_AF-A0A0V0GPU6-F1
#
_entry.id   AF-A0A0V0GPU6-F1
#
_cell.length_a   1.000
_cell.length_b   1.000
_cell.length_c   1.000
_cell.angle_alpha   90.00
_cell.angle_beta   90.00
_cell.angle_gamma   90.00
#
_symmetry.space_group_name_H-M   'P 1'
#
loop_
_entity.id
_entity.type
_entity.pdbx_description
1 polymer ?
#
loop_
_entity_poly.entity_id
_entity_poly.type
_entity_poly.pdbx_seq_one_letter_code
_entity_poly.pdbx_strand_id
1 'polypeptide(L)'
;MAVLSVKTAYNYLMDLEQFNDPWPWKEIWKARAPFKVVLLTWLVVWKACLTHDKLQRKGFHLCSRCFLCHQEAEANGHLFLHCSITRQL
;
A
#
# COMPACT_ATOMS: atom_id res chain seq x y z
N MET A 1 -31.54 10.38 -13.07
CA MET A 1 -30.24 10.44 -12.37
C MET A 1 -30.31 9.51 -11.17
N ALA A 2 -29.65 8.36 -11.21
CA ALA A 2 -29.70 7.40 -10.11
C ALA A 2 -28.83 7.92 -8.96
N VAL A 3 -29.45 8.30 -7.84
CA VAL A 3 -28.74 8.63 -6.61
C VAL A 3 -28.27 7.31 -6.00
N LEU A 4 -27.01 6.95 -6.25
CA LEU A 4 -26.38 5.83 -5.54
C LEU A 4 -26.19 6.27 -4.08
N SER A 5 -26.73 5.49 -3.15
CA SER A 5 -26.42 5.68 -1.72
C SER A 5 -24.92 5.50 -1.51
N VAL A 6 -24.35 6.27 -0.58
CA VAL A 6 -22.93 6.18 -0.17
C VAL A 6 -22.56 4.74 0.16
N LYS A 7 -23.48 3.98 0.77
CA LYS A 7 -23.29 2.56 1.10
C LYS A 7 -23.15 1.69 -0.15
N THR A 8 -23.98 1.91 -1.16
CA THR A 8 -23.96 1.14 -2.40
C THR A 8 -22.73 1.47 -3.24
N ALA A 9 -22.34 2.75 -3.29
CA ALA A 9 -21.11 3.18 -3.96
C ALA A 9 -19.87 2.62 -3.27
N TYR A 10 -19.82 2.63 -1.93
CA TYR A 10 -18.72 2.05 -1.17
C TYR A 10 -18.59 0.55 -1.40
N ASN A 11 -19.70 -0.21 -1.30
CA ASN A 11 -19.68 -1.65 -1.55
C ASN A 11 -19.24 -1.99 -2.98
N TYR A 12 -19.70 -1.22 -3.98
CA TYR A 12 -19.28 -1.40 -5.36
C TYR A 12 -17.78 -1.14 -5.56
N LEU A 13 -17.22 -0.12 -4.91
CA LEU A 13 -15.78 0.14 -4.94
C LEU A 13 -14.97 -0.98 -4.25
N MET A 14 -15.48 -1.53 -3.15
CA MET A 14 -14.84 -2.65 -2.46
C MET A 14 -14.87 -3.95 -3.28
N ASP A 15 -15.96 -4.20 -4.02
CA ASP A 15 -16.07 -5.34 -4.95
C ASP A 15 -15.11 -5.19 -6.16
N LEU A 16 -14.89 -3.96 -6.64
CA LEU A 16 -13.96 -3.68 -7.74
C LEU A 16 -12.49 -3.89 -7.36
N GLU A 17 -12.12 -3.71 -6.10
CA GLU A 17 -10.72 -3.85 -5.66
C GLU A 17 -10.28 -5.30 -5.40
N GLN A 18 -11.11 -6.32 -5.71
CA GLN A 18 -10.76 -7.74 -5.56
C GLN A 18 -10.20 -8.12 -4.17
N PHE A 19 -10.61 -7.43 -3.10
CA PHE A 19 -10.35 -7.88 -1.73
C PHE A 19 -11.31 -9.01 -1.32
N ASN A 20 -11.45 -10.02 -2.18
CA ASN A 20 -12.34 -11.17 -1.95
C ASN A 20 -11.68 -12.29 -1.13
N ASP A 21 -10.38 -12.18 -0.85
CA ASP A 21 -9.72 -13.04 0.12
C ASP A 21 -9.94 -12.51 1.55
N PRO A 22 -10.09 -13.39 2.55
CA PRO A 22 -10.08 -13.00 3.96
C PRO A 22 -8.66 -12.55 4.33
N TRP A 23 -8.31 -11.34 3.89
CA TRP A 23 -7.01 -10.76 4.11
C TRP A 23 -6.75 -10.69 5.62
N PRO A 24 -5.56 -11.11 6.12
CA PRO A 24 -5.33 -11.36 7.54
C PRO A 24 -5.09 -10.05 8.33
N TRP A 25 -5.96 -9.05 8.15
CA TRP A 25 -5.92 -7.79 8.90
C TRP A 25 -5.90 -8.06 10.40
N LYS A 26 -6.68 -9.04 10.87
CA LYS A 26 -6.71 -9.48 12.27
C LYS A 26 -5.33 -9.93 12.76
N GLU A 27 -4.54 -10.60 11.91
CA GLU A 27 -3.21 -11.08 12.30
C GLU A 27 -2.19 -9.95 12.38
N ILE A 28 -2.30 -8.94 11.51
CA ILE A 28 -1.48 -7.72 11.58
C ILE A 28 -1.69 -7.03 12.93
N TRP A 29 -2.95 -6.84 13.36
CA TRP A 29 -3.26 -6.17 14.64
C TRP A 29 -2.98 -7.02 15.89
N LYS A 30 -2.94 -8.36 15.75
CA LYS A 30 -2.55 -9.27 16.84
C LYS A 30 -1.04 -9.40 17.01
N ALA A 31 -0.25 -8.91 16.05
CA ALA A 31 1.20 -8.99 16.11
C ALA A 31 1.72 -8.34 17.39
N ARG A 32 2.60 -9.05 18.12
CA ARG A 32 3.31 -8.50 19.29
C ARG A 32 4.44 -7.58 18.84
N ALA A 33 4.09 -6.49 18.17
CA ALA A 33 5.01 -5.48 17.68
C ALA A 33 4.58 -4.09 18.19
N PRO A 34 5.50 -3.11 18.25
CA PRO A 34 5.13 -1.73 18.56
C PRO A 34 4.05 -1.24 17.59
N PHE A 35 3.11 -0.44 18.08
CA PHE A 35 2.00 0.08 17.28
C PHE A 35 2.44 0.75 15.97
N LYS A 36 3.58 1.44 15.99
CA LYS A 36 4.18 2.06 14.79
C LYS A 36 4.50 1.04 13.68
N VAL A 37 5.00 -0.13 14.06
CA VAL A 37 5.33 -1.21 13.13
C VAL A 37 4.05 -1.82 12.56
N VAL A 38 3.07 -2.13 13.42
CA VAL A 38 1.76 -2.66 13.01
C VAL A 38 1.05 -1.71 12.03
N LEU A 39 1.04 -0.41 12.35
CA LEU A 39 0.46 0.62 11.50
C LEU A 39 1.19 0.71 10.16
N LEU A 40 2.53 0.68 10.16
CA LEU A 40 3.31 0.69 8.93
C LEU A 40 3.01 -0.54 8.08
N THR A 41 3.01 -1.75 8.67
CA THR A 41 2.68 -2.99 7.98
C THR A 41 1.29 -2.93 7.35
N TRP A 42 0.30 -2.38 8.06
CA TRP A 42 -1.04 -2.14 7.52
C TRP A 42 -1.02 -1.23 6.29
N LEU A 43 -0.27 -0.13 6.35
CA LEU A 43 -0.12 0.79 5.21
C LEU A 43 0.60 0.14 4.02
N VAL A 44 1.62 -0.68 4.26
CA VAL A 44 2.36 -1.42 3.22
C VAL A 44 1.44 -2.38 2.49
N VAL A 45 0.67 -3.15 3.26
CA VAL A 45 -0.32 -4.12 2.77
C VAL A 45 -1.39 -3.46 1.91
N TRP A 46 -1.95 -2.33 2.35
CA TRP A 46 -2.92 -1.55 1.59
C TRP A 46 -2.31 -0.79 0.42
N LYS A 47 -1.02 -0.99 0.18
CA LYS A 47 -0.20 -0.21 -0.75
C LYS A 47 -0.42 1.29 -0.52
N ALA A 48 -0.70 1.75 0.69
CA ALA A 48 -1.11 3.12 1.02
C ALA A 48 0.07 4.03 1.42
N CYS A 49 1.28 3.49 1.51
CA CYS A 49 2.49 4.29 1.73
C CYS A 49 2.67 5.36 0.64
N LEU A 50 3.24 6.50 1.03
CA LEU A 50 3.57 7.61 0.14
C LEU A 50 4.84 7.29 -0.66
N THR A 51 4.72 6.41 -1.64
CA THR A 51 5.80 6.08 -2.58
C THR A 51 5.67 6.90 -3.86
N HIS A 52 6.79 7.06 -4.58
CA HIS A 52 6.82 7.82 -5.83
C HIS A 52 5.80 7.33 -6.88
N ASP A 53 5.52 6.03 -6.97
CA ASP A 53 4.48 5.48 -7.84
C ASP A 53 3.07 6.04 -7.55
N LYS A 54 2.72 6.25 -6.28
CA LYS A 54 1.46 6.87 -5.84
C LYS A 54 1.37 8.34 -6.24
N LEU A 55 2.48 9.06 -6.11
CA LEU A 55 2.55 10.46 -6.51
C LEU A 55 2.40 10.59 -8.03
N GLN A 56 3.06 9.74 -8.80
CA GLN A 56 2.93 9.71 -10.25
C GLN A 56 1.50 9.40 -10.71
N ARG A 57 0.80 8.46 -10.06
CA ARG A 57 -0.63 8.19 -10.32
C ARG A 57 -1.55 9.37 -10.01
N LYS A 58 -1.14 10.27 -9.12
CA LYS A 58 -1.86 11.52 -8.81
C LYS A 58 -1.51 12.68 -9.75
N GLY A 59 -0.66 12.44 -10.77
CA GLY A 59 -0.27 13.44 -11.76
C GLY A 59 1.01 14.21 -11.43
N PHE A 60 1.76 13.82 -10.38
CA PHE A 60 3.06 14.43 -10.11
C PHE A 60 4.13 13.84 -11.04
N HIS A 61 4.77 14.69 -11.83
CA HIS A 61 5.91 14.30 -12.67
C HIS A 61 7.21 14.38 -11.89
N LEU A 62 7.76 13.22 -11.55
CA LEU A 62 9.04 13.08 -10.85
C LEU A 62 9.78 11.85 -11.37
N CYS A 63 11.11 11.87 -11.29
CA CYS A 63 11.95 10.72 -11.60
C CYS A 63 11.88 9.72 -10.44
N SER A 64 11.07 8.66 -10.60
CA SER A 64 10.96 7.63 -9.57
C SER A 64 12.26 6.82 -9.48
N ARG A 65 12.92 6.89 -8.33
CA ARG A 65 14.11 6.10 -8.02
C ARG A 65 14.08 5.75 -6.54
N CYS A 66 14.29 4.48 -6.20
CA CYS A 66 14.33 4.00 -4.83
C CYS A 66 15.43 4.73 -4.06
N PHE A 67 15.06 5.31 -2.90
CA PHE A 67 16.00 6.01 -2.04
C PHE A 67 17.08 5.10 -1.43
N LEU A 68 16.79 3.80 -1.28
CA LEU A 68 17.71 2.85 -0.65
C LEU A 68 18.73 2.28 -1.64
N CYS A 69 18.26 1.62 -2.71
CA CYS A 69 19.15 0.93 -3.63
C CYS A 69 19.62 1.82 -4.79
N HIS A 70 18.93 2.92 -5.07
CA HIS A 70 19.17 3.78 -6.23
C HIS A 70 19.23 3.03 -7.58
N GLN A 71 18.66 1.84 -7.71
CA GLN A 71 18.74 1.04 -8.95
C GLN A 71 17.38 0.96 -9.66
N GLU A 72 16.31 0.71 -8.91
CA GLU A 72 14.96 0.56 -9.45
C GLU A 72 14.07 1.75 -9.08
N ALA A 73 12.91 1.84 -9.72
CA ALA A 73 11.88 2.81 -9.38
C ALA A 73 11.34 2.56 -7.96
N GLU A 74 10.99 3.63 -7.24
CA GLU A 74 10.40 3.49 -5.92
C GLU A 74 8.92 3.13 -6.03
N ALA A 75 8.61 1.92 -5.60
CA ALA A 75 7.27 1.41 -5.43
C ALA A 75 7.16 0.72 -4.06
N ASN A 76 5.95 0.65 -3.50
CA ASN A 76 5.71 0.07 -2.19
C ASN A 76 6.30 -1.36 -2.05
N GLY A 77 6.02 -2.24 -3.01
CA GLY A 77 6.57 -3.60 -3.02
C GLY A 77 8.10 -3.64 -3.14
N HIS A 78 8.70 -2.77 -3.98
CA HIS A 78 10.15 -2.69 -4.07
C HIS A 78 10.75 -2.23 -2.74
N LEU A 79 10.31 -1.09 -2.20
CA LEU A 79 10.88 -0.49 -1.01
C LEU A 79 10.85 -1.43 0.22
N PHE A 80 9.76 -2.16 0.42
CA PHE A 80 9.55 -2.98 1.63
C PHE A 80 9.84 -4.48 1.47
N LEU A 81 9.84 -5.03 0.25
CA LEU A 81 9.98 -6.48 0.04
C LEU A 81 11.12 -6.88 -0.90
N HIS A 82 11.34 -6.12 -1.98
CA HIS A 82 12.24 -6.55 -3.06
C HIS A 82 13.56 -5.77 -3.14
N CYS A 83 13.67 -4.65 -2.43
CA CYS A 83 14.87 -3.83 -2.41
C CYS A 83 16.05 -4.63 -1.83
N SER A 84 17.18 -4.60 -2.53
CA SER A 84 18.40 -5.30 -2.15
C SER A 84 18.91 -4.88 -0.77
N ILE A 85 18.78 -3.60 -0.42
CA ILE A 85 19.16 -3.07 0.89
C ILE A 85 18.17 -3.52 1.97
N THR A 86 16.85 -3.40 1.71
CA THR A 86 15.82 -3.81 2.68
C THR A 86 15.90 -5.29 3.00
N ARG A 87 16.25 -6.13 2.02
CA ARG A 87 16.42 -7.58 2.20
C ARG A 87 17.60 -7.95 3.11
N GLN A 88 18.55 -7.04 3.33
CA GLN A 88 19.73 -7.25 4.16
C GLN A 88 19.54 -6.77 5.61
N LEU A 89 18.43 -6.08 5.91
CA LEU A 89 18.06 -5.60 7.24
C LEU A 89 17.25 -6.66 7.99
#